data_AF-A0A2V5PI16-F1
#
_entry.id   AF-A0A2V5PI16-F1
#
_cell.length_a   1.000
_cell.length_b   1.000
_cell.length_c   1.000
_cell.angle_alpha   90.00
_cell.angle_beta   90.00
_cell.angle_gamma   90.00
#
_symmetry.space_group_name_H-M   'P 1'
#
loop_
_entity.id
_entity.type
_entity.pdbx_description
1 polymer ?
#
loop_
_entity_poly.entity_id
_entity_poly.type
_entity_poly.pdbx_seq_one_letter_code
_entity_poly.pdbx_strand_id
1 'polypeptide(L)' 'NEFSQWLANTLHIEVFPKQVYQFSQIPAEVVPRDVAIICISAFVICWIFALIPAYRAARLDPVKALRYE' A
#
# COMPACT_ATOMS: atom_id res chain seq x y z
N ASN A 1 5.47 13.96 18.06
CA ASN A 1 5.30 14.45 16.67
C ASN A 1 5.84 15.86 16.53
N GLU A 2 7.12 15.98 16.18
CA GLU A 2 7.83 17.28 16.03
C GLU A 2 7.26 18.13 14.88
N PHE A 3 6.86 17.49 13.77
CA PHE A 3 6.26 18.16 12.61
C PHE A 3 4.98 18.94 12.96
N SER A 4 4.16 18.41 13.87
CA SER A 4 2.93 19.06 14.32
C SER A 4 3.20 20.30 15.17
N GLN A 5 4.29 20.32 15.92
CA GLN A 5 4.67 21.46 16.77
C GLN A 5 5.25 22.59 15.91
N TRP A 6 6.02 22.26 14.88
CA TRP A 6 6.49 23.22 13.89
C TRP A 6 5.32 23.88 13.16
N LEU A 7 4.34 23.09 12.70
CA LEU A 7 3.16 23.60 12.00
C LEU A 7 2.27 24.50 12.89
N ALA A 8 2.08 24.12 14.16
CA ALA A 8 1.30 24.91 15.12
C ALA A 8 1.96 26.26 15.45
N ASN A 9 3.29 26.30 15.59
CA ASN A 9 4.03 27.54 15.86
C ASN A 9 4.03 28.48 14.64
N THR A 10 4.14 27.94 13.42
CA THR A 10 4.14 28.74 12.19
C THR A 10 2.76 29.27 11.82
N LEU A 11 1.69 28.51 12.10
CA LEU A 11 0.34 28.85 11.65
C LEU A 11 -0.58 29.40 12.76
N HIS A 12 -0.12 29.49 14.02
CA HIS A 12 -0.90 30.00 15.17
C HIS A 12 -2.32 29.38 15.31
N ILE A 13 -2.51 28.20 14.71
CA ILE A 13 -3.73 27.40 14.74
C ILE A 13 -3.32 26.07 15.31
N GLU A 14 -3.99 25.64 16.37
CA GLU A 14 -3.84 24.27 16.88
C GLU A 14 -4.37 23.31 15.81
N VAL A 15 -3.46 22.69 15.06
CA VAL A 15 -3.78 21.77 13.93
C VAL A 15 -4.60 20.55 14.40
N PHE A 16 -4.60 20.26 15.70
CA PHE A 16 -5.36 19.18 16.31
C PHE A 16 -6.01 19.65 17.63
N PRO A 17 -7.14 20.38 17.60
CA PRO A 17 -7.85 20.73 18.82
C PRO A 17 -8.38 19.45 19.46
N LYS A 18 -7.75 19.05 20.58
CA LYS A 18 -8.09 17.83 21.34
C LYS A 18 -9.58 17.74 21.72
N GLN A 19 -10.31 18.86 21.72
CA GLN A 19 -11.73 18.93 22.06
C GLN A 19 -12.67 18.44 20.95
N VAL A 20 -12.28 18.51 19.67
CA VAL A 20 -13.12 18.05 18.53
C VAL A 20 -12.86 16.57 18.22
N TYR A 21 -11.66 16.08 18.51
CA TYR A 21 -11.29 14.66 18.40
C TYR A 21 -11.56 13.93 19.72
N GLN A 22 -12.80 13.94 20.23
CA GLN A 22 -13.21 13.08 21.36
C GLN A 22 -13.01 11.57 21.11
N PHE A 23 -12.49 11.17 19.95
CA PHE A 23 -11.78 9.91 19.78
C PHE A 23 -10.34 10.11 20.26
N SER A 24 -10.10 9.81 21.54
CA SER A 24 -8.80 9.90 22.21
C SER A 24 -7.67 9.25 21.41
N GLN A 25 -7.99 8.23 20.62
CA GLN A 25 -7.19 7.54 19.62
C GLN A 25 -8.20 6.96 18.64
N ILE A 26 -7.95 6.96 17.32
CA ILE A 26 -8.70 6.06 16.44
C ILE A 26 -8.19 4.66 16.81
N PRO A 27 -9.01 3.79 17.42
CA PRO A 27 -8.55 2.47 17.82
C PRO A 27 -8.35 1.63 16.55
N ALA A 28 -7.19 1.78 15.93
CA ALA A 28 -6.75 0.94 14.84
C ALA A 28 -6.21 -0.36 15.45
N GLU A 29 -7.10 -1.22 15.92
CA GLU A 29 -6.74 -2.56 16.37
C GLU A 29 -6.31 -3.39 15.15
N VAL A 30 -5.00 -3.57 15.01
CA VAL A 30 -4.45 -4.41 13.96
C VAL A 30 -4.58 -5.86 14.39
N VAL A 31 -5.56 -6.55 13.82
CA VAL A 31 -5.75 -7.99 14.03
C VAL A 31 -4.77 -8.74 13.12
N PRO A 32 -3.78 -9.50 13.64
CA PRO A 32 -2.79 -10.18 12.82
C PRO A 32 -3.38 -11.16 11.80
N ARG A 33 -4.53 -11.75 12.14
CA ARG A 33 -5.30 -12.63 11.24
C ARG A 33 -5.77 -11.89 9.99
N ASP A 34 -6.27 -10.67 10.13
CA ASP A 34 -6.78 -9.89 9.00
C ASP A 34 -5.64 -9.43 8.10
N VAL A 35 -4.50 -9.04 8.70
CA VAL A 35 -3.27 -8.75 7.96
C VAL A 35 -2.81 -9.96 7.17
N ALA A 36 -2.78 -11.15 7.78
CA ALA A 36 -2.39 -12.37 7.09
C ALA A 36 -3.31 -12.71 5.92
N ILE A 37 -4.63 -12.57 6.08
CA ILE A 37 -5.62 -12.77 5.00
C ILE A 37 -5.37 -11.78 3.85
N ILE A 38 -5.15 -10.51 4.15
CA ILE A 38 -4.88 -9.47 3.14
C ILE A 38 -3.59 -9.79 2.38
N CYS A 39 -2.50 -10.09 3.09
CA CYS A 39 -1.22 -10.42 2.45
C CYS A 39 -1.31 -11.65 1.55
N ILE A 40 -1.92 -12.74 2.03
CA ILE A 40 -2.04 -13.98 1.26
C ILE A 40 -2.96 -13.78 0.05
N SER A 41 -4.11 -13.12 0.22
CA SER A 41 -5.03 -12.86 -0.88
C SER A 41 -4.39 -11.96 -1.95
N ALA A 42 -3.70 -10.90 -1.55
CA ALA A 42 -2.97 -10.03 -2.48
C ALA A 42 -1.90 -10.81 -3.25
N PHE A 43 -1.10 -11.64 -2.57
CA PHE A 43 -0.09 -12.47 -3.23
C PHE A 43 -0.69 -13.43 -4.26
N VAL A 44 -1.76 -14.13 -3.90
CA VAL A 44 -2.45 -15.08 -4.78
C VAL A 44 -3.04 -14.37 -6.00
N ILE A 45 -3.69 -13.23 -5.80
CA ILE A 45 -4.26 -12.43 -6.90
C ILE A 45 -3.15 -11.98 -7.85
N CYS A 46 -2.08 -11.38 -7.33
CA CYS A 46 -0.95 -10.95 -8.15
C CYS A 46 -0.35 -12.11 -8.95
N TRP A 47 -0.19 -13.27 -8.32
CA TRP A 47 0.36 -14.46 -8.98
C TRP A 47 -0.54 -14.96 -10.13
N ILE A 48 -1.86 -15.05 -9.90
CA ILE A 48 -2.82 -15.48 -10.94
C ILE A 48 -2.82 -14.50 -12.12
N PHE A 49 -2.84 -13.19 -11.85
CA PHE A 49 -2.82 -12.18 -12.90
C PHE A 49 -1.49 -12.15 -13.67
N ALA A 50 -0.35 -12.39 -13.01
CA ALA A 50 0.96 -12.45 -13.65
C ALA A 50 1.17 -13.72 -14.48
N LEU A 51 0.45 -14.81 -14.18
CA LEU A 51 0.63 -16.09 -14.84
C LEU A 51 0.23 -16.06 -16.33
N ILE A 52 -0.82 -15.31 -16.69
CA ILE A 52 -1.28 -15.17 -18.09
C ILE A 52 -0.22 -14.51 -18.99
N PRO A 53 0.31 -13.31 -18.68
CA PRO A 53 1.34 -12.69 -19.49
C PRO A 53 2.67 -13.46 -19.43
N ALA A 54 3.03 -14.06 -18.29
CA ALA A 54 4.24 -14.87 -18.19
C ALA A 54 4.19 -16.10 -19.11
N TYR A 55 3.04 -16.78 -19.16
CA TYR A 55 2.84 -17.90 -20.08
C TYR A 55 2.91 -17.49 -21.55
N ARG A 56 2.34 -16.33 -21.89
CA ARG A 56 2.45 -15.76 -23.24
C ARG A 56 3.90 -15.42 -23.59
N ALA A 57 4.63 -14.80 -22.67
CA ALA A 57 6.04 -14.45 -22.86
C ALA A 57 6.93 -15.70 -23.04
N ALA A 58 6.70 -16.76 -22.26
CA ALA A 58 7.46 -18.01 -22.37
C ALA A 58 7.26 -18.75 -23.71
N ARG A 59 6.15 -18.49 -24.41
CA ARG A 59 5.84 -19.07 -25.72
C ARG A 59 6.21 -18.17 -26.91
N LEU A 60 6.67 -16.94 -26.67
CA LEU A 60 7.22 -16.11 -27.74
C LEU A 60 8.57 -16.71 -28.16
N ASP A 61 8.73 -17.02 -29.45
CA ASP A 61 9.99 -17.51 -29.99
C ASP A 61 11.11 -16.51 -29.64
N PRO A 62 12.12 -16.91 -28.86
CA PRO A 62 13.21 -16.02 -28.45
C PRO A 62 13.98 -15.47 -29.67
N VAL A 63 13.97 -16.22 -30.78
CA VAL A 63 14.60 -15.85 -32.05
C VAL A 63 13.90 -14.66 -32.73
N LYS A 64 12.60 -14.44 -32.50
CA LYS A 64 11.90 -13.25 -33.03
C LYS A 64 12.17 -12.02 -32.18
N ALA A 65 12.19 -12.14 -30.86
CA ALA A 65 12.46 -11.01 -29.97
C ALA A 65 13.83 -10.36 -30.24
N LEU A 66 14.87 -11.16 -30.49
CA LEU A 66 16.21 -10.67 -30.83
C LEU A 66 16.36 -10.09 -32.25
N ARG A 67 15.37 -10.32 -33.14
CA ARG A 67 15.39 -9.82 -34.53
C ARG A 67 14.56 -8.54 -34.71
N TYR A 68 13.87 -8.10 -33.67
CA TYR A 68 13.09 -6.85 -33.63
C TYR A 68 13.72 -5.79 -32.71
N GLU A 69 14.89 -6.07 -32.12
CA GLU A 69 15.88 -5.07 -31.69
C GLU A 69 16.88 -4.82 -32.83
#